data_AF-A0A0S8A1U2-F1
#
_entry.id   AF-A0A0S8A1U2-F1
#
_cell.length_a   1.000
_cell.length_b   1.000
_cell.length_c   1.000
_cell.angle_alpha   90.00
_cell.angle_beta   90.00
_cell.angle_gamma   90.00
#
_symmetry.space_group_name_H-M   'P 1'
#
loop_
_entity.id
_entity.type
_entity.pdbx_description
1 polymer ?
#
loop_
_entity_poly.entity_id
_entity_poly.type
_entity_poly.pdbx_seq_one_letter_code
_entity_poly.pdbx_strand_id
1 'polypeptide(L)' 'MKNSCLLLSLLLLGVLTSPAYAEIEQYHLVIKNHQFTPDNLVVPAGKKVKIVVENQDSSPEEFESHDLD' A
#
# COMPACT_ATOMS: atom_id res chain seq x y z
N MET A 1 41.62 19.63 -15.38
CA MET A 1 41.46 18.17 -15.17
C MET A 1 40.69 17.84 -13.88
N LYS A 2 41.07 18.36 -12.71
CA LYS A 2 40.40 18.09 -11.41
C LYS A 2 38.90 18.44 -11.39
N ASN A 3 38.53 19.60 -11.92
CA ASN A 3 37.15 20.10 -11.90
C ASN A 3 36.22 19.32 -12.85
N SER A 4 36.78 18.77 -13.94
CA SER A 4 36.04 17.97 -14.91
C SER A 4 35.77 16.55 -14.38
N CYS A 5 36.68 16.00 -13.58
CA CYS A 5 36.47 14.75 -12.85
C CYS A 5 35.40 14.92 -11.77
N LEU A 6 35.42 16.06 -11.05
CA LEU A 6 34.42 16.40 -10.02
C LEU A 6 32.99 16.52 -10.60
N LEU A 7 32.86 17.15 -11.77
CA LEU A 7 31.58 17.29 -12.48
C LEU A 7 31.05 15.94 -12.97
N LEU A 8 31.94 15.08 -13.49
CA LEU A 8 31.56 13.74 -13.94
C LEU A 8 31.09 12.87 -12.78
N SER A 9 31.73 12.98 -11.60
CA SER A 9 31.29 12.27 -10.38
C SER A 9 29.95 12.78 -9.84
N LEU A 10 29.66 14.08 -9.93
CA LEU A 10 28.37 14.64 -9.50
C LEU A 10 27.23 14.17 -10.41
N LEU A 11 27.48 14.13 -11.72
CA LEU A 11 26.50 13.66 -12.70
C LEU A 11 26.18 12.17 -12.52
N LEU A 12 27.19 11.34 -12.22
CA LEU A 12 26.98 9.92 -11.94
C LEU A 12 26.16 9.66 -10.67
N LEU A 13 26.34 10.48 -9.62
CA LEU A 13 25.58 10.35 -8.37
C LEU A 13 24.08 10.65 -8.56
N GLY A 14 23.74 11.64 -9.40
CA GLY A 14 22.35 12.02 -9.67
C GLY A 14 21.55 10.99 -10.48
N VAL A 15 22.22 10.12 -11.23
CA VAL A 15 21.56 9.06 -12.03
C VAL A 15 21.19 7.84 -11.18
N LEU A 16 21.85 7.62 -10.04
CA LEU A 16 21.64 6.46 -9.17
C LEU A 16 20.48 6.63 -8.18
N THR A 17 19.91 7.83 -8.05
CA THR A 17 18.79 8.08 -7.14
C THR A 17 17.46 7.91 -7.87
N SER A 18 16.96 6.68 -7.95
CA SER A 18 15.57 6.43 -8.35
C SER A 18 14.62 6.78 -7.20
N PRO A 19 13.48 7.46 -7.46
CA PRO A 19 12.47 7.65 -6.44
C PRO A 19 11.93 6.28 -6.02
N ALA A 20 12.08 5.95 -4.73
CA ALA A 20 11.46 4.76 -4.17
C ALA A 20 9.96 5.01 -4.02
N TYR A 21 9.15 4.36 -4.84
CA TYR A 21 7.71 4.31 -4.64
C TYR A 21 7.43 3.18 -3.62
N ALA A 22 7.01 3.56 -2.41
CA ALA A 22 6.55 2.58 -1.45
C ALA A 22 5.17 2.08 -1.89
N GLU A 23 5.07 0.79 -2.23
CA GLU A 23 3.78 0.16 -2.45
C GLU A 23 2.98 0.15 -1.15
N ILE A 24 1.71 0.55 -1.22
CA ILE A 24 0.81 0.48 -0.07
C ILE A 24 0.48 -0.99 0.16
N GLU A 25 0.74 -1.47 1.38
CA GLU A 25 0.43 -2.84 1.78
C GLU A 25 -1.07 -3.11 1.62
N GLN A 26 -1.40 -4.20 0.90
CA GLN A 26 -2.76 -4.57 0.55
C GLN A 26 -3.22 -5.79 1.32
N TYR A 27 -4.46 -5.74 1.80
CA TYR A 27 -5.12 -6.82 2.52
C TYR A 27 -6.46 -7.12 1.86
N HIS A 28 -6.87 -8.39 1.83
CA HIS A 28 -8.13 -8.82 1.24
C HIS A 28 -9.12 -9.25 2.32
N LEU A 29 -10.37 -8.84 2.14
CA LEU A 29 -11.48 -9.20 2.98
C LEU A 29 -12.64 -9.65 2.09
N VAL A 30 -13.11 -10.88 2.25
CA VAL A 30 -14.20 -11.44 1.45
C VAL A 30 -15.49 -11.40 2.25
N ILE A 31 -16.59 -10.97 1.64
CA ILE A 31 -17.96 -11.14 2.16
C ILE A 31 -18.59 -12.30 1.41
N LYS A 32 -18.95 -13.36 2.14
CA LYS A 32 -19.66 -14.51 1.58
C LYS A 32 -20.55 -15.15 2.62
N ASN A 33 -21.75 -15.53 2.23
CA ASN A 33 -22.80 -15.96 3.14
C ASN A 33 -23.01 -14.96 4.28
N HIS A 34 -23.00 -13.67 3.96
CA HIS A 34 -23.10 -12.54 4.88
C HIS A 34 -22.05 -12.54 6.01
N GLN A 35 -20.88 -13.11 5.75
CA GLN A 35 -19.78 -13.19 6.71
C GLN A 35 -18.48 -12.69 6.09
N PHE A 36 -17.76 -11.88 6.85
CA PHE A 36 -16.41 -11.46 6.50
C PHE A 36 -15.41 -12.61 6.73
N THR A 37 -14.44 -12.77 5.82
CA THR A 37 -13.31 -13.68 5.96
C THR A 37 -12.01 -12.99 5.54
N PRO A 38 -10.98 -12.94 6.41
CA PRO A 38 -10.99 -13.41 7.79
C PRO A 38 -11.95 -12.61 8.70
N ASP A 39 -12.30 -13.16 9.85
CA ASP A 39 -13.11 -12.49 10.88
C ASP A 39 -12.31 -11.38 11.61
N ASN A 40 -10.98 -11.52 11.66
CA ASN A 40 -10.04 -10.56 12.21
C ASN A 40 -8.93 -10.25 11.21
N LEU A 41 -8.77 -8.98 10.89
CA LEU A 41 -7.69 -8.49 10.04
C LEU A 41 -6.68 -7.68 10.87
N VAL A 42 -5.43 -8.15 10.94
CA VAL A 42 -4.34 -7.46 11.64
C VAL A 42 -3.55 -6.63 10.63
N VAL A 43 -3.39 -5.34 10.91
CA VAL A 43 -2.67 -4.38 10.06
C VAL A 43 -1.65 -3.59 10.89
N PRO A 44 -0.56 -3.07 10.28
CA PRO A 44 0.44 -2.28 10.99
C PRO A 44 -0.12 -0.94 11.50
N ALA A 45 0.13 -0.66 12.79
CA ALA A 45 -0.26 0.61 13.40
C ALA A 45 0.48 1.81 12.77
N GLY A 46 -0.23 2.92 12.58
CA GLY A 46 0.33 4.18 12.08
C GLY A 46 0.77 4.15 10.60
N LYS A 47 0.43 3.11 9.85
CA LYS A 47 0.71 3.01 8.41
C LYS A 47 -0.58 3.07 7.61
N LYS A 48 -0.54 3.80 6.49
CA LYS A 48 -1.60 3.73 5.50
C LYS A 48 -1.55 2.35 4.83
N VAL A 49 -2.68 1.67 4.84
CA VAL A 49 -2.89 0.37 4.19
C VAL A 49 -4.07 0.45 3.23
N LYS A 50 -4.18 -0.53 2.34
CA LYS A 50 -5.34 -0.70 1.46
C LYS A 50 -6.05 -1.99 1.83
N ILE A 51 -7.33 -1.91 2.16
CA ILE A 51 -8.19 -3.07 2.34
C ILE A 51 -9.05 -3.21 1.08
N VAL A 52 -8.96 -4.36 0.43
CA VAL A 52 -9.77 -4.75 -0.72
C VAL A 52 -10.91 -5.60 -0.20
N VAL A 53 -12.12 -5.03 -0.16
CA VAL A 53 -13.34 -5.74 0.23
C VAL A 53 -13.98 -6.32 -1.03
N GLU A 54 -14.10 -7.64 -1.10
CA GLU A 54 -14.71 -8.37 -2.21
C GLU A 54 -16.04 -8.97 -1.76
N ASN A 55 -17.14 -8.50 -2.34
CA ASN A 55 -18.45 -9.10 -2.14
C ASN A 55 -18.64 -10.29 -3.09
N GLN A 56 -18.75 -11.50 -2.53
CA GLN A 56 -19.05 -12.74 -3.24
C GLN A 56 -20.49 -13.23 -3.05
N ASP A 57 -21.32 -12.46 -2.34
CA ASP A 57 -22.76 -12.72 -2.26
C ASP A 57 -23.50 -12.18 -3.49
N SER A 58 -24.67 -12.74 -3.75
CA SER A 58 -25.54 -12.26 -4.84
C SER A 58 -26.28 -10.97 -4.48
N SER A 59 -26.33 -10.62 -3.20
CA SER A 59 -26.91 -9.39 -2.66
C SER A 59 -25.87 -8.27 -2.61
N PRO A 60 -26.30 -7.00 -2.68
CA PRO A 60 -25.49 -5.90 -2.19
C PRO A 60 -25.19 -6.08 -0.70
N GLU A 61 -23.96 -5.75 -0.30
CA GLU A 61 -23.50 -5.82 1.09
C GLU A 61 -22.89 -4.49 1.52
N GLU A 62 -22.98 -4.18 2.81
CA GLU A 62 -22.43 -2.97 3.42
C GLU A 62 -21.13 -3.28 4.17
N PHE A 63 -20.20 -2.32 4.17
CA PHE A 63 -18.98 -2.35 4.97
C PHE A 63 -18.94 -1.07 5.81
N GLU A 64 -18.93 -1.21 7.14
CA GLU A 64 -18.88 -0.10 8.09
C GLU A 64 -17.64 -0.23 8.97
N SER A 65 -16.93 0.88 9.20
CA SER A 65 -15.81 0.96 10.12
C SER A 65 -16.10 2.01 11.18
N HIS A 66 -16.42 1.58 12.41
CA HIS A 66 -16.78 2.49 13.50
C HIS A 66 -15.60 3.28 14.08
N ASP A 67 -14.36 2.80 13.91
CA ASP A 67 -13.16 3.34 14.56
C ASP A 67 -12.21 4.10 13.61
N LEU A 68 -12.54 4.23 12.31
CA LEU A 68 -11.67 4.86 11.31
C LEU A 68 -12.03 6.34 11.00
N ASP A 69 -12.96 6.92 11.77
CA ASP A 69 -13.35 8.34 11.70
C ASP A 69 -12.49 9.26 12.61
#